data_AF-A0A964VH36-F1
#
_entry.id   AF-A0A964VH36-F1
#
_cell.length_a   1.000
_cell.length_b   1.000
_cell.length_c   1.000
_cell.angle_alpha   90.00
_cell.angle_beta   90.00
_cell.angle_gamma   90.00
#
_symmetry.space_group_name_H-M   'P 1'
#
loop_
_entity.id
_entity.type
_entity.pdbx_description
1 polymer ?
#
loop_
_entity_poly.entity_id
_entity_poly.type
_entity_poly.pdbx_seq_one_letter_code
_entity_poly.pdbx_strand_id
1 'polypeptide(L)'
;MEEAYALEGYLPLSFKTKSEQQYLAFLWEAFETNYTHGKYQFAFLAYHTLTMSFVYFNIWQIKQTEPGDFEKGLIGFGKDVEKGLLAATSPFAFSIVPERTMLRFLKLIACDNGKIGTYAKLVDDRNKSAHPNGNIFYREQSALDIKIRETLRVADEIQTHSAPIIHRCYSRFLVENSDPDNREYSDDADQIREVLIHGNYLSQKDIDICRDFDLVSLADHVQHEEIRELHNALISIYKPEGEPVVL
;
A
#
# COMPACT_ATOMS: atom_id res chain seq x y z
N MET A 1 16.58 13.87 -2.44
CA MET A 1 15.43 14.13 -1.55
C MET A 1 14.12 14.05 -2.32
N GLU A 2 13.90 14.88 -3.33
CA GLU A 2 12.65 14.94 -4.11
C GLU A 2 12.15 13.55 -4.58
N GLU A 3 13.04 12.74 -5.14
CA GLU A 3 12.72 11.37 -5.58
C GLU A 3 12.14 10.48 -4.45
N ALA A 4 12.52 10.71 -3.19
CA ALA A 4 12.03 9.92 -2.05
C ALA A 4 10.51 10.09 -1.85
N TYR A 5 9.96 11.26 -2.15
CA TYR A 5 8.52 11.52 -2.02
C TYR A 5 7.68 10.73 -3.03
N ALA A 6 8.29 10.11 -4.05
CA ALA A 6 7.57 9.17 -4.90
C ALA A 6 6.95 8.02 -4.10
N LEU A 7 7.49 7.68 -2.92
CA LEU A 7 6.91 6.68 -2.02
C LEU A 7 5.51 7.08 -1.52
N GLU A 8 5.19 8.38 -1.42
CA GLU A 8 3.87 8.85 -1.00
C GLU A 8 2.75 8.34 -1.92
N GLY A 9 3.04 8.21 -3.22
CA GLY A 9 2.08 7.67 -4.18
C GLY A 9 1.68 6.22 -3.92
N TYR A 10 2.48 5.47 -3.14
CA TYR A 10 2.22 4.09 -2.75
C TYR A 10 1.62 3.99 -1.33
N LEU A 11 1.57 5.08 -0.56
CA LEU A 11 0.96 5.11 0.76
C LEU A 11 -0.53 5.49 0.65
N PRO A 12 -1.38 5.10 1.62
CA PRO A 12 -2.80 5.41 1.57
C PRO A 12 -3.07 6.91 1.51
N LEU A 13 -4.07 7.32 0.72
CA LEU A 13 -4.52 8.72 0.68
C LEU A 13 -5.29 9.12 1.96
N SER A 14 -5.88 8.13 2.64
CA SER A 14 -6.67 8.35 3.85
C SER A 14 -6.43 7.22 4.86
N PHE A 15 -6.52 7.55 6.15
CA PHE A 15 -6.23 6.65 7.27
C PHE A 15 -7.43 6.54 8.20
N LYS A 16 -7.73 5.32 8.66
CA LYS A 16 -8.88 5.06 9.57
C LYS A 16 -8.74 5.75 10.92
N THR A 17 -7.52 6.06 11.34
CA THR A 17 -7.28 6.76 12.59
C THR A 17 -6.30 7.91 12.44
N LYS A 18 -6.50 8.95 13.24
CA LYS A 18 -5.56 10.08 13.34
C LYS A 18 -4.17 9.63 13.77
N SER A 19 -4.07 8.61 14.61
CA SER A 19 -2.80 8.04 15.05
C SER A 19 -1.99 7.42 13.91
N GLU A 20 -2.64 6.76 12.96
CA GLU A 20 -1.96 6.19 11.78
C GLU A 20 -1.39 7.30 10.89
N GLN A 21 -2.18 8.35 10.63
CA GLN A 21 -1.72 9.52 9.87
C GLN A 21 -0.55 10.23 10.57
N GLN A 22 -0.67 10.48 11.88
CA GLN A 22 0.39 11.10 12.68
C GLN A 22 1.66 10.26 12.70
N TYR A 23 1.53 8.92 12.72
CA TYR A 23 2.67 8.03 12.68
C TYR A 23 3.45 8.17 11.37
N LEU A 24 2.79 8.15 10.20
CA LEU A 24 3.49 8.35 8.94
C LEU A 24 4.05 9.76 8.78
N ALA A 25 3.32 10.79 9.23
CA ALA A 25 3.82 12.17 9.23
C ALA A 25 5.10 12.29 10.08
N PHE A 26 5.13 11.66 11.25
CA PHE A 26 6.31 11.59 12.10
C PHE A 26 7.50 10.90 11.41
N LEU A 27 7.25 9.81 10.66
CA LEU A 27 8.32 9.13 9.92
C LEU A 27 8.87 9.98 8.77
N TRP A 28 8.01 10.71 8.06
CA TRP A 28 8.45 11.66 7.03
C TRP A 28 9.26 12.80 7.62
N GLU A 29 8.80 13.43 8.70
CA GLU A 29 9.55 14.47 9.41
C GLU A 29 10.93 13.96 9.88
N ALA A 30 10.98 12.74 10.41
CA ALA A 30 12.22 12.10 10.81
C ALA A 30 13.15 11.85 9.61
N PHE A 31 12.61 11.40 8.47
CA PHE A 31 13.39 11.24 7.23
C PHE A 31 13.96 12.58 6.77
N GLU A 32 13.11 13.59 6.59
CA GLU A 32 13.48 14.92 6.08
C GLU A 32 14.51 15.61 6.95
N THR A 33 14.26 15.63 8.26
CA THR A 33 15.16 16.26 9.23
C THR A 33 16.52 15.58 9.18
N ASN A 34 16.58 14.25 9.18
CA ASN A 34 17.87 13.55 9.14
C ASN A 34 18.56 13.69 7.78
N TYR A 35 17.83 13.68 6.67
CA TYR A 35 18.40 13.87 5.34
C TYR A 35 19.02 15.26 5.20
N THR A 36 18.28 16.31 5.58
CA THR A 36 18.71 17.71 5.49
C THR A 36 19.96 18.00 6.31
N HIS A 37 20.09 17.36 7.48
CA HIS A 37 21.23 17.55 8.38
C HIS A 37 22.39 16.58 8.14
N GLY A 38 22.41 15.85 7.02
CA GLY A 38 23.49 14.92 6.67
C GLY A 38 23.55 13.64 7.52
N LYS A 39 22.48 13.35 8.30
CA LYS A 39 22.34 12.14 9.13
C LYS A 39 21.74 10.99 8.32
N TYR A 40 22.33 10.68 7.17
CA TYR A 40 21.72 9.80 6.17
C TYR A 40 21.43 8.38 6.67
N GLN A 41 22.23 7.84 7.59
CA GLN A 41 21.93 6.54 8.19
C GLN A 41 20.61 6.54 8.98
N PHE A 42 20.30 7.61 9.71
CA PHE A 42 19.02 7.73 10.42
C PHE A 42 17.87 8.06 9.47
N ALA A 43 18.13 8.84 8.41
CA ALA A 43 17.15 9.03 7.34
C ALA A 43 16.76 7.69 6.70
N PHE A 44 17.72 6.80 6.43
CA PHE A 44 17.44 5.46 5.93
C PHE A 44 16.53 4.65 6.87
N LEU A 45 16.73 4.72 8.19
CA LEU A 45 15.87 4.00 9.15
C LEU A 45 14.42 4.49 9.11
N ALA A 46 14.21 5.81 9.03
CA ALA A 46 12.88 6.38 8.88
C ALA A 46 12.24 5.97 7.54
N TYR A 47 12.99 6.07 6.44
CA TYR A 47 12.53 5.71 5.10
C TYR A 47 12.19 4.22 4.96
N HIS A 48 12.99 3.34 5.57
CA HIS A 48 12.68 1.90 5.64
C HIS A 48 11.39 1.64 6.41
N THR A 49 11.14 2.39 7.49
CA THR A 49 9.90 2.23 8.27
C THR A 49 8.66 2.67 7.47
N LEU A 50 8.77 3.74 6.67
CA LEU A 50 7.75 4.12 5.68
C LEU A 50 7.52 3.01 4.66
N THR A 51 8.61 2.42 4.14
CA THR A 51 8.56 1.32 3.17
C THR A 51 7.84 0.09 3.75
N MET A 52 8.14 -0.29 5.00
CA MET A 52 7.46 -1.40 5.65
C MET A 52 5.99 -1.09 5.94
N SER A 53 5.64 0.18 6.17
CA SER A 53 4.25 0.59 6.29
C SER A 53 3.49 0.34 4.98
N PHE A 54 4.06 0.73 3.82
CA PHE A 54 3.55 0.37 2.50
C PHE A 54 3.32 -1.14 2.33
N VAL A 55 4.31 -1.97 2.71
CA VAL A 55 4.19 -3.44 2.65
C VAL A 55 3.04 -3.93 3.53
N TYR A 56 2.84 -3.36 4.72
CA TYR A 56 1.74 -3.74 5.60
C TYR A 56 0.38 -3.36 5.02
N PHE A 57 0.24 -2.20 4.39
CA PHE A 57 -0.99 -1.83 3.70
C PHE A 57 -1.30 -2.78 2.53
N ASN A 58 -0.29 -3.18 1.75
CA ASN A 58 -0.46 -4.18 0.70
C ASN A 58 -0.94 -5.54 1.24
N ILE A 59 -0.33 -6.03 2.31
CA ILE A 59 -0.75 -7.29 2.95
C ILE A 59 -2.15 -7.15 3.56
N TRP A 60 -2.50 -5.97 4.05
CA TRP A 60 -3.84 -5.67 4.55
C TRP A 60 -4.88 -5.71 3.43
N GLN A 61 -4.60 -5.15 2.27
CA GLN A 61 -5.47 -5.22 1.10
C GLN A 61 -5.69 -6.68 0.65
N ILE A 62 -4.65 -7.53 0.72
CA ILE A 62 -4.80 -8.99 0.51
C ILE A 62 -5.75 -9.59 1.55
N LYS A 63 -5.56 -9.29 2.85
CA LYS A 63 -6.42 -9.77 3.93
C LYS A 63 -7.90 -9.41 3.72
N GLN A 64 -8.18 -8.18 3.27
CA GLN A 64 -9.56 -7.70 3.05
C GLN A 64 -10.17 -8.33 1.79
N THR A 65 -9.40 -8.42 0.71
CA THR A 65 -9.91 -8.86 -0.59
C THR A 65 -10.03 -10.37 -0.66
N GLU A 66 -9.03 -11.09 -0.15
CA GLU A 66 -8.88 -12.55 -0.23
C GLU A 66 -8.64 -13.17 1.16
N PRO A 67 -9.62 -13.07 2.09
CA PRO A 67 -9.42 -13.51 3.47
C PRO A 67 -9.07 -15.00 3.57
N GLY A 68 -9.63 -15.85 2.70
CA GLY A 68 -9.34 -17.28 2.70
C GLY A 68 -7.92 -17.63 2.26
N ASP A 69 -7.34 -16.88 1.31
CA ASP A 69 -5.94 -17.09 0.90
C ASP A 69 -4.96 -16.46 1.91
N PHE A 70 -5.34 -15.34 2.52
CA PHE A 70 -4.62 -14.79 3.66
C PHE A 70 -4.56 -15.79 4.83
N GLU A 71 -5.68 -16.44 5.18
CA GLU A 71 -5.74 -17.48 6.20
C GLU A 71 -4.83 -18.68 5.88
N LYS A 72 -4.84 -19.17 4.63
CA LYS A 72 -3.89 -20.21 4.18
C LYS A 72 -2.43 -19.74 4.27
N GLY A 73 -2.18 -18.46 4.03
CA GLY A 73 -0.85 -17.84 4.18
C GLY A 73 -0.32 -17.88 5.61
N LEU A 74 -1.19 -18.01 6.61
CA LEU A 74 -0.84 -18.14 8.02
C LEU A 74 -0.45 -19.57 8.43
N ILE A 75 -0.59 -20.57 7.56
CA ILE A 75 -0.20 -21.94 7.89
C ILE A 75 1.28 -21.99 8.28
N GLY A 76 1.54 -22.48 9.50
CA GLY A 76 2.88 -22.57 10.10
C GLY A 76 3.27 -21.38 10.97
N PHE A 77 2.41 -20.37 11.11
CA PHE A 77 2.52 -19.39 12.20
C PHE A 77 2.10 -20.02 13.53
N GLY A 78 2.57 -19.46 14.65
CA GLY A 78 2.11 -19.89 15.97
C GLY A 78 0.64 -19.50 16.20
N LYS A 79 -0.12 -20.34 16.92
CA LYS A 79 -1.57 -20.17 17.13
C LYS A 79 -1.97 -18.76 17.61
N ASP A 80 -1.21 -18.18 18.53
CA ASP A 80 -1.51 -16.84 19.07
C ASP A 80 -1.24 -15.74 18.04
N VAL A 81 -0.20 -15.90 17.21
CA VAL A 81 0.11 -14.97 16.12
C VAL A 81 -0.96 -15.06 15.04
N GLU A 82 -1.34 -16.27 14.63
CA GLU A 82 -2.42 -16.50 13.67
C GLU A 82 -3.72 -15.83 14.13
N LYS A 83 -4.16 -16.10 15.37
CA LYS A 83 -5.34 -15.47 15.96
C LYS A 83 -5.22 -13.95 15.98
N GLY A 84 -4.06 -13.42 16.35
CA GLY A 84 -3.81 -11.98 16.41
C GLY A 84 -3.89 -11.31 15.03
N LEU A 85 -3.33 -11.95 14.00
CA LEU A 85 -3.34 -11.42 12.63
C LEU A 85 -4.73 -11.49 11.99
N LEU A 86 -5.50 -12.56 12.23
CA LEU A 86 -6.88 -12.67 11.75
C LEU A 86 -7.79 -11.60 12.39
N ALA A 87 -7.66 -11.40 13.71
CA ALA A 87 -8.43 -10.42 14.47
C ALA A 87 -7.95 -8.97 14.31
N ALA A 88 -6.85 -8.74 13.57
CA ALA A 88 -6.28 -7.40 13.39
C ALA A 88 -7.27 -6.43 12.74
N THR A 89 -7.39 -5.25 13.32
CA THR A 89 -8.23 -4.12 12.85
C THR A 89 -7.41 -2.99 12.21
N SER A 90 -6.08 -3.08 12.25
CA SER A 90 -5.15 -2.15 11.62
C SER A 90 -3.97 -2.90 10.96
N PRO A 91 -3.44 -2.41 9.82
CA PRO A 91 -2.23 -2.95 9.19
C PRO A 91 -1.02 -2.99 10.13
N PHE A 92 -0.91 -2.06 11.07
CA PHE A 92 0.23 -1.97 11.98
C PHE A 92 0.27 -3.09 13.03
N ALA A 93 -0.81 -3.86 13.21
CA ALA A 93 -0.80 -5.07 14.02
C ALA A 93 0.17 -6.13 13.48
N PHE A 94 0.54 -6.05 12.19
CA PHE A 94 1.48 -6.96 11.54
C PHE A 94 2.92 -6.80 12.05
N SER A 95 3.24 -5.69 12.72
CA SER A 95 4.57 -5.43 13.30
C SER A 95 5.02 -6.44 14.36
N ILE A 96 4.09 -7.23 14.93
CA ILE A 96 4.42 -8.33 15.85
C ILE A 96 5.21 -9.46 15.17
N VAL A 97 5.07 -9.58 13.85
CA VAL A 97 5.80 -10.56 13.05
C VAL A 97 7.06 -9.92 12.49
N PRO A 98 8.22 -10.63 12.55
CA PRO A 98 9.45 -10.13 11.92
C PRO A 98 9.24 -9.75 10.46
N GLU A 99 9.75 -8.60 10.03
CA GLU A 99 9.54 -8.03 8.69
C GLU A 99 9.87 -9.04 7.56
N ARG A 100 10.99 -9.77 7.68
CA ARG A 100 11.36 -10.84 6.74
C ARG A 100 10.29 -11.93 6.61
N THR A 101 9.64 -12.27 7.73
CA THR A 101 8.57 -13.27 7.75
C THR A 101 7.29 -12.70 7.14
N MET A 102 6.97 -11.43 7.41
CA MET A 102 5.81 -10.76 6.78
C MET A 102 5.92 -10.69 5.26
N LEU A 103 7.12 -10.49 4.70
CA LEU A 103 7.33 -10.49 3.24
C LEU A 103 6.91 -11.81 2.55
N ARG A 104 6.75 -12.92 3.28
CA ARG A 104 6.25 -14.19 2.72
C ARG A 104 4.82 -14.08 2.21
N PHE A 105 4.00 -13.16 2.73
CA PHE A 105 2.64 -12.93 2.23
C PHE A 105 2.61 -12.41 0.81
N LEU A 106 3.71 -11.82 0.31
CA LEU A 106 3.80 -11.37 -1.08
C LEU A 106 3.74 -12.52 -2.09
N LYS A 107 3.86 -13.78 -1.64
CA LYS A 107 3.56 -14.94 -2.48
C LYS A 107 2.11 -14.97 -2.95
N LEU A 108 1.19 -14.42 -2.17
CA LEU A 108 -0.25 -14.35 -2.51
C LEU A 108 -0.52 -13.42 -3.70
N ILE A 109 0.44 -12.55 -4.04
CA ILE A 109 0.42 -11.70 -5.24
C ILE A 109 1.47 -12.14 -6.27
N ALA A 110 1.86 -13.41 -6.24
CA ALA A 110 2.81 -14.02 -7.17
C ALA A 110 4.23 -13.42 -7.15
N CYS A 111 4.66 -12.81 -6.04
CA CYS A 111 6.08 -12.57 -5.83
C CYS A 111 6.79 -13.89 -5.54
N ASP A 112 7.71 -14.30 -6.42
CA ASP A 112 8.52 -15.50 -6.24
C ASP A 112 9.56 -15.36 -5.09
N ASN A 113 10.22 -16.48 -4.73
CA ASN A 113 11.22 -16.48 -3.66
C ASN A 113 12.43 -15.58 -3.97
N GLY A 114 12.77 -15.35 -5.24
CA GLY A 114 13.87 -14.47 -5.66
C GLY A 114 13.54 -13.00 -5.42
N LYS A 115 12.31 -12.58 -5.78
CA LYS A 115 11.78 -11.24 -5.47
C LYS A 115 11.71 -11.01 -3.97
N ILE A 116 11.09 -11.93 -3.23
CA ILE A 116 11.01 -11.85 -1.75
C ILE A 116 12.41 -11.81 -1.13
N GLY A 117 13.35 -12.60 -1.64
CA GLY A 117 14.75 -12.59 -1.20
C GLY A 117 15.43 -11.24 -1.46
N THR A 118 15.10 -10.56 -2.55
CA THR A 118 15.59 -9.20 -2.86
C THR A 118 15.01 -8.19 -1.88
N TYR A 119 13.71 -8.24 -1.59
CA TYR A 119 13.07 -7.30 -0.65
C TYR A 119 13.57 -7.51 0.77
N ALA A 120 13.82 -8.77 1.16
CA ALA A 120 14.37 -9.10 2.47
C ALA A 120 15.78 -8.52 2.69
N LYS A 121 16.53 -8.20 1.62
CA LYS A 121 17.82 -7.49 1.76
C LYS A 121 17.64 -6.07 2.28
N LEU A 122 16.54 -5.38 1.97
CA LEU A 122 16.25 -4.06 2.52
C LEU A 122 16.09 -4.13 4.06
N VAL A 123 15.40 -5.17 4.53
CA VAL A 123 15.29 -5.47 5.97
C VAL A 123 16.65 -5.77 6.59
N ASP A 124 17.49 -6.56 5.93
CA ASP A 124 18.85 -6.86 6.40
C ASP A 124 19.72 -5.62 6.48
N ASP A 125 19.64 -4.75 5.48
CA ASP A 125 20.39 -3.50 5.42
C ASP A 125 19.93 -2.55 6.54
N ARG A 126 18.63 -2.46 6.80
CA ARG A 126 18.08 -1.71 7.95
C ARG A 126 18.60 -2.27 9.27
N ASN A 127 18.56 -3.59 9.45
CA ASN A 127 19.05 -4.22 10.68
C ASN A 127 20.53 -3.92 10.91
N LYS A 128 21.38 -4.09 9.89
CA LYS A 128 22.80 -3.75 9.96
C LYS A 128 23.04 -2.28 10.32
N SER A 129 22.21 -1.38 9.78
CA SER A 129 22.34 0.07 10.00
C SER A 129 21.84 0.54 11.38
N ALA A 130 20.90 -0.21 11.98
CA ALA A 130 20.35 0.08 13.30
C ALA A 130 21.18 -0.53 14.44
N HIS A 131 21.94 -1.60 14.18
CA HIS A 131 22.75 -2.26 15.21
C HIS A 131 23.99 -1.44 15.60
N PRO A 132 24.36 -1.39 16.88
CA PRO A 132 25.55 -0.67 17.38
C PRO A 132 26.83 -1.45 17.05
N ASN A 133 27.18 -1.54 15.78
CA ASN A 133 28.34 -2.29 15.28
C ASN A 133 29.53 -1.38 14.92
N GLY A 134 29.44 -0.08 15.22
CA GLY A 134 30.50 0.91 14.95
C GLY A 134 30.59 1.38 13.50
N ASN A 135 29.74 0.89 12.59
CA ASN A 135 29.77 1.26 11.18
C ASN A 135 28.69 2.31 10.85
N ILE A 136 29.06 3.23 9.95
CA ILE A 136 28.12 4.13 9.28
C ILE A 136 28.17 3.77 7.80
N PHE A 137 27.10 3.17 7.29
CA PHE A 137 26.98 2.69 5.91
C PHE A 137 26.55 3.81 4.96
N TYR A 138 25.66 4.67 5.43
CA TYR A 138 25.17 5.82 4.68
C TYR A 138 25.84 7.09 5.23
N ARG A 139 27.10 7.30 4.86
CA ARG A 139 27.88 8.51 5.21
C ARG A 139 27.64 9.65 4.24
N GLU A 140 27.46 9.31 2.97
CA GLU A 140 27.27 10.26 1.87
C GLU A 140 25.83 10.21 1.39
N GLN A 141 25.33 11.35 0.92
CA GLN A 141 23.99 11.47 0.36
C GLN A 141 23.76 10.48 -0.79
N SER A 142 24.77 10.33 -1.66
CA SER A 142 24.76 9.42 -2.81
C SER A 142 24.45 7.97 -2.44
N ALA A 143 24.98 7.49 -1.31
CA ALA A 143 24.75 6.14 -0.81
C ALA A 143 23.28 5.94 -0.38
N LEU A 144 22.69 6.95 0.26
CA LEU A 144 21.26 6.92 0.61
C LEU A 144 20.38 7.05 -0.63
N ASP A 145 20.70 7.94 -1.57
CA ASP A 145 19.93 8.15 -2.80
C ASP A 145 19.90 6.89 -3.69
N ILE A 146 20.98 6.10 -3.72
CA ILE A 146 20.98 4.77 -4.36
C ILE A 146 19.98 3.83 -3.67
N LYS A 147 19.96 3.82 -2.33
CA LYS A 147 19.07 2.95 -1.56
C LYS A 147 17.60 3.37 -1.70
N ILE A 148 17.32 4.67 -1.74
CA ILE A 148 15.98 5.21 -2.01
C ILE A 148 15.46 4.71 -3.36
N ARG A 149 16.28 4.79 -4.41
CA ARG A 149 15.93 4.27 -5.75
C ARG A 149 15.68 2.77 -5.77
N GLU A 150 16.50 2.00 -5.06
CA GLU A 150 16.29 0.56 -4.91
C GLU A 150 14.96 0.26 -4.22
N THR A 151 14.65 0.98 -3.13
CA THR A 151 13.38 0.87 -2.41
C THR A 151 12.18 1.21 -3.29
N LEU A 152 12.25 2.31 -4.06
CA LEU A 152 11.15 2.72 -4.95
C LEU A 152 10.93 1.70 -6.06
N ARG A 153 12.00 1.14 -6.64
CA ARG A 153 11.89 0.04 -7.60
C ARG A 153 11.20 -1.19 -7.00
N VAL A 154 11.50 -1.50 -5.74
CA VAL A 154 10.83 -2.60 -5.01
C VAL A 154 9.36 -2.29 -4.74
N ALA A 155 9.04 -1.04 -4.35
CA ALA A 155 7.66 -0.61 -4.14
C ALA A 155 6.84 -0.74 -5.44
N ASP A 156 7.40 -0.29 -6.56
CA ASP A 156 6.80 -0.40 -7.89
C ASP A 156 6.58 -1.85 -8.32
N GLU A 157 7.56 -2.72 -8.08
CA GLU A 157 7.46 -4.16 -8.38
C GLU A 157 6.36 -4.83 -7.53
N ILE A 158 6.28 -4.51 -6.23
CA ILE A 158 5.19 -4.99 -5.35
C ILE A 158 3.84 -4.48 -5.85
N GLN A 159 3.74 -3.19 -6.16
CA GLN A 159 2.49 -2.56 -6.64
C GLN A 159 1.99 -3.22 -7.93
N THR A 160 2.89 -3.48 -8.88
CA THR A 160 2.57 -4.20 -10.12
C THR A 160 2.00 -5.58 -9.84
N HIS A 161 2.60 -6.30 -8.89
CA HIS A 161 2.12 -7.62 -8.46
C HIS A 161 0.78 -7.55 -7.71
N SER A 162 0.48 -6.44 -7.04
CA SER A 162 -0.77 -6.23 -6.30
C SER A 162 -1.97 -5.90 -7.19
N ALA A 163 -1.77 -5.50 -8.46
CA ALA A 163 -2.86 -5.11 -9.37
C ALA A 163 -4.04 -6.11 -9.43
N PRO A 164 -3.85 -7.44 -9.48
CA PRO A 164 -4.98 -8.38 -9.45
C PRO A 164 -5.81 -8.32 -8.17
N ILE A 165 -5.21 -8.02 -7.02
CA ILE A 165 -5.94 -7.83 -5.74
C ILE A 165 -6.72 -6.53 -5.82
N ILE A 166 -6.09 -5.44 -6.27
CA ILE A 166 -6.75 -4.14 -6.39
C ILE A 166 -7.94 -4.20 -7.36
N HIS A 167 -7.78 -4.85 -8.53
CA HIS A 167 -8.88 -5.06 -9.46
C HIS A 167 -10.04 -5.86 -8.86
N ARG A 168 -9.76 -6.89 -8.05
CA ARG A 168 -10.82 -7.67 -7.39
C ARG A 168 -11.53 -6.86 -6.30
N CYS A 169 -10.78 -6.08 -5.51
CA CYS A 169 -11.33 -5.14 -4.54
C CYS A 169 -12.25 -4.13 -5.25
N TYR A 170 -11.78 -3.53 -6.34
CA TYR A 170 -12.52 -2.52 -7.07
C TYR A 170 -13.75 -3.07 -7.80
N SER A 171 -13.63 -4.22 -8.46
CA SER A 171 -14.75 -4.90 -9.11
C SER A 171 -15.85 -5.23 -8.10
N ARG A 172 -15.47 -5.74 -6.91
CA ARG A 172 -16.41 -6.00 -5.82
C ARG A 172 -17.11 -4.72 -5.37
N PHE A 173 -16.35 -3.65 -5.15
CA PHE A 173 -16.91 -2.34 -4.80
C PHE A 173 -17.94 -1.87 -5.84
N LEU A 174 -17.63 -1.91 -7.13
CA LEU A 174 -18.55 -1.49 -8.18
C LEU A 174 -19.85 -2.30 -8.17
N VAL A 175 -19.76 -3.62 -8.05
CA VAL A 175 -20.93 -4.51 -8.03
C VAL A 175 -21.78 -4.29 -6.77
N GLU A 176 -21.16 -4.32 -5.60
CA GLU A 176 -21.86 -4.18 -4.31
C GLU A 176 -22.49 -2.80 -4.11
N ASN A 177 -21.97 -1.78 -4.80
CA ASN A 177 -22.44 -0.39 -4.72
C ASN A 177 -23.10 0.08 -6.01
N SER A 178 -23.52 -0.84 -6.87
CA SER A 178 -24.18 -0.51 -8.14
C SER A 178 -25.58 0.07 -7.93
N ASP A 179 -26.29 -0.33 -6.87
CA ASP A 179 -27.60 0.22 -6.51
C ASP A 179 -27.47 1.46 -5.59
N PRO A 180 -27.82 2.68 -6.05
CA PRO A 180 -27.73 3.90 -5.25
C PRO A 180 -28.54 3.85 -3.95
N ASP A 181 -29.67 3.13 -3.93
CA ASP A 181 -30.56 3.06 -2.77
C ASP A 181 -29.98 2.19 -1.64
N ASN A 182 -29.00 1.33 -1.95
CA ASN A 182 -28.35 0.45 -0.97
C ASN A 182 -26.96 0.95 -0.51
N ARG A 183 -26.49 2.09 -1.02
CA ARG A 183 -25.18 2.64 -0.67
C ARG A 183 -25.16 3.24 0.74
N GLU A 184 -23.98 3.27 1.33
CA GLU A 184 -23.73 3.99 2.59
C GLU A 184 -23.85 5.50 2.40
N TYR A 185 -23.45 6.00 1.23
CA TYR A 185 -23.52 7.40 0.83
C TYR A 185 -24.23 7.53 -0.50
N SER A 186 -25.21 8.44 -0.57
CA SER A 186 -25.99 8.69 -1.79
C SER A 186 -25.19 9.41 -2.89
N ASP A 187 -24.16 10.16 -2.51
CA ASP A 187 -23.28 10.88 -3.43
C ASP A 187 -22.12 9.97 -3.87
N ASP A 188 -21.85 9.93 -5.18
CA ASP A 188 -20.79 9.08 -5.74
C ASP A 188 -19.41 9.43 -5.18
N ALA A 189 -19.11 10.71 -4.99
CA ALA A 189 -17.79 11.14 -4.54
C ALA A 189 -17.56 10.77 -3.07
N ASP A 190 -18.57 10.93 -2.21
CA ASP A 190 -18.49 10.46 -0.83
C ASP A 190 -18.45 8.93 -0.76
N GLN A 191 -19.24 8.21 -1.57
CA GLN A 191 -19.21 6.74 -1.61
C GLN A 191 -17.82 6.23 -2.01
N ILE A 192 -17.21 6.82 -3.04
CA ILE A 192 -15.85 6.47 -3.47
C ILE A 192 -14.85 6.83 -2.37
N ARG A 193 -14.88 8.04 -1.83
CA ARG A 193 -13.88 8.51 -0.86
C ARG A 193 -13.92 7.69 0.43
N GLU A 194 -15.09 7.45 0.99
CA GLU A 194 -15.25 6.82 2.30
C GLU A 194 -15.19 5.29 2.22
N VAL A 195 -15.92 4.69 1.26
CA VAL A 195 -16.05 3.22 1.21
C VAL A 195 -14.90 2.60 0.41
N LEU A 196 -14.60 3.10 -0.79
CA LEU A 196 -13.51 2.55 -1.60
C LEU A 196 -12.14 3.00 -1.06
N ILE A 197 -11.85 4.30 -1.03
CA ILE A 197 -10.50 4.79 -0.75
C ILE A 197 -10.14 4.63 0.74
N HIS A 198 -10.92 5.22 1.64
CA HIS A 198 -10.66 5.19 3.08
C HIS A 198 -10.87 3.78 3.68
N GLY A 199 -11.94 3.09 3.29
CA GLY A 199 -12.26 1.74 3.77
C GLY A 199 -11.16 0.70 3.45
N ASN A 200 -10.52 0.82 2.29
CA ASN A 200 -9.53 -0.14 1.80
C ASN A 200 -8.07 0.36 1.84
N TYR A 201 -7.82 1.54 2.41
CA TYR A 201 -6.49 2.17 2.46
C TYR A 201 -5.86 2.31 1.05
N LEU A 202 -6.63 2.73 0.06
CA LEU A 202 -6.09 2.88 -1.29
C LEU A 202 -5.12 4.07 -1.39
N SER A 203 -4.00 3.82 -2.04
CA SER A 203 -3.01 4.81 -2.45
C SER A 203 -3.35 5.43 -3.80
N GLN A 204 -2.64 6.49 -4.21
CA GLN A 204 -2.80 7.03 -5.56
C GLN A 204 -2.48 5.98 -6.63
N LYS A 205 -1.45 5.15 -6.41
CA LYS A 205 -1.08 4.06 -7.32
C LYS A 205 -2.12 2.95 -7.40
N ASP A 206 -2.89 2.72 -6.34
CA ASP A 206 -4.03 1.80 -6.40
C ASP A 206 -5.17 2.40 -7.22
N ILE A 207 -5.42 3.71 -7.09
CA ILE A 207 -6.46 4.40 -7.86
C ILE A 207 -6.14 4.41 -9.35
N ASP A 208 -4.86 4.59 -9.72
CA ASP A 208 -4.43 4.47 -11.12
C ASP A 208 -4.82 3.10 -11.71
N ILE A 209 -4.65 2.01 -10.94
CA ILE A 209 -5.07 0.65 -11.34
C ILE A 209 -6.60 0.54 -11.45
N CYS A 210 -7.34 1.17 -10.54
CA CYS A 210 -8.81 1.19 -10.59
C CYS A 210 -9.35 1.96 -11.82
N ARG A 211 -8.68 3.06 -12.21
CA ARG A 211 -9.04 3.86 -13.38
C ARG A 211 -8.86 3.10 -14.69
N ASP A 212 -7.85 2.23 -14.75
CA ASP A 212 -7.58 1.38 -15.90
C ASP A 212 -8.44 0.09 -15.94
N PHE A 213 -9.40 -0.06 -15.01
CA PHE A 213 -10.24 -1.26 -14.92
C PHE A 213 -11.20 -1.39 -16.12
N ASP A 214 -11.17 -2.54 -16.78
CA ASP A 214 -12.05 -2.85 -17.91
C ASP A 214 -13.44 -3.36 -17.44
N LEU A 215 -14.45 -2.53 -17.69
CA LEU A 215 -15.86 -2.84 -17.37
C LEU A 215 -16.48 -3.93 -18.26
N VAL A 216 -15.81 -4.40 -19.32
CA VAL A 216 -16.31 -5.49 -20.18
C VAL A 216 -16.66 -6.75 -19.37
N SER A 217 -15.89 -7.03 -18.32
CA SER A 217 -16.15 -8.17 -17.41
C SER A 217 -17.47 -8.04 -16.62
N LEU A 218 -18.06 -6.85 -16.57
CA LEU A 218 -19.30 -6.53 -15.85
C LEU A 218 -20.45 -6.12 -16.80
N ALA A 219 -20.30 -6.31 -18.12
CA ALA A 219 -21.26 -5.88 -19.14
C ALA A 219 -22.65 -6.53 -18.98
N ASP A 220 -22.70 -7.79 -18.53
CA ASP A 220 -23.95 -8.52 -18.34
C ASP A 220 -24.62 -8.26 -16.97
N HIS A 221 -24.06 -7.37 -16.14
CA HIS A 221 -24.63 -7.03 -14.85
C HIS A 221 -25.93 -6.23 -15.01
N VAL A 222 -26.95 -6.54 -14.21
CA VAL A 222 -28.28 -5.89 -14.31
C VAL A 222 -28.22 -4.38 -14.11
N GLN A 223 -27.26 -3.90 -13.30
CA GLN A 223 -27.00 -2.49 -13.02
C GLN A 223 -25.70 -2.00 -13.69
N HIS A 224 -25.46 -2.41 -14.95
CA HIS A 224 -24.24 -2.06 -15.66
C HIS A 224 -24.09 -0.54 -15.88
N GLU A 225 -25.19 0.17 -16.12
CA GLU A 225 -25.15 1.62 -16.36
C GLU A 225 -24.75 2.37 -15.08
N GLU A 226 -25.28 1.97 -13.92
CA GLU A 226 -24.92 2.55 -12.62
C GLU A 226 -23.48 2.23 -12.23
N ILE A 227 -22.99 1.02 -12.55
CA ILE A 227 -21.58 0.66 -12.42
C ILE A 227 -20.70 1.60 -13.25
N ARG A 228 -21.10 1.85 -14.51
CA ARG A 228 -20.38 2.74 -15.42
C ARG A 228 -20.36 4.18 -14.91
N GLU A 229 -21.48 4.67 -14.36
CA GLU A 229 -21.57 6.00 -13.74
C GLU A 229 -20.61 6.13 -12.55
N LEU A 230 -20.61 5.15 -11.64
CA LEU A 230 -19.72 5.14 -10.47
C LEU A 230 -18.24 5.05 -10.88
N HIS A 231 -17.93 4.27 -11.92
CA HIS A 231 -16.58 4.21 -12.48
C HIS A 231 -16.14 5.54 -13.12
N ASN A 232 -17.02 6.19 -13.89
CA ASN A 232 -16.75 7.50 -14.48
C ASN A 232 -16.57 8.58 -13.40
N ALA A 233 -17.32 8.51 -12.30
CA ALA A 233 -17.14 9.39 -11.15
C ALA A 233 -15.73 9.22 -10.55
N LEU A 234 -15.24 7.99 -10.35
CA LEU A 234 -13.85 7.75 -9.90
C LEU A 234 -12.84 8.42 -10.82
N ILE A 235 -12.96 8.22 -12.14
CA ILE A 235 -12.05 8.81 -13.13
C ILE A 235 -12.07 10.33 -13.07
N SER A 236 -13.25 10.92 -12.91
CA SER A 236 -13.42 12.38 -12.84
C SER A 236 -12.82 12.97 -11.56
N ILE A 237 -12.99 12.31 -10.41
CA ILE A 237 -12.52 12.78 -9.11
C ILE A 237 -10.99 12.69 -9.02
N TYR A 238 -10.42 11.58 -9.49
CA TYR A 238 -9.00 11.27 -9.36
C TYR A 238 -8.23 11.39 -10.68
N LYS A 239 -8.60 12.41 -11.46
CA LYS A 239 -7.91 12.70 -12.72
C LYS A 239 -6.48 13.18 -12.47
N PRO A 240 -5.47 12.74 -13.26
CA PRO A 240 -4.10 13.22 -13.15
C PRO A 240 -4.05 14.72 -13.39
N GLU A 241 -3.22 15.43 -12.62
CA GLU A 241 -2.93 16.82 -12.90
C GLU A 241 -2.36 16.96 -14.33
N GLY A 242 -3.06 17.72 -15.18
CA GLY A 242 -2.62 18.02 -16.55
C GLY A 242 -3.40 17.33 -17.69
N GLU A 243 -4.35 16.44 -17.42
CA GLU A 243 -5.22 15.89 -18.47
C GLU A 243 -6.39 16.85 -18.80
N PRO A 244 -6.58 17.26 -20.07
CA PRO A 244 -7.64 18.20 -20.45
C PRO A 244 -9.03 17.61 -20.18
N VAL A 245 -9.94 18.42 -19.62
CA VAL A 245 -11.37 18.08 -19.51
C VAL A 245 -11.90 17.90 -20.93
N VAL A 246 -12.17 16.65 -21.32
CA VAL A 246 -12.91 16.39 -22.56
C VAL A 246 -14.37 16.69 -22.23
N LEU A 247 -14.78 17.91 -22.58
CA LEU A 247 -16.17 18.37 -22.55
C LEU A 247 -16.99 17.71 -23.66
#